data_AF-E9H946-F1
#
_entry.id   AF-E9H946-F1
#
_cell.length_a   1.000
_cell.length_b   1.000
_cell.length_c   1.000
_cell.angle_alpha   90.00
_cell.angle_beta   90.00
_cell.angle_gamma   90.00
#
_symmetry.space_group_name_H-M   'P 1'
#
loop_
_entity.id
_entity.type
_entity.pdbx_description
1 polymer ?
#
loop_
_entity_poly.entity_id
_entity_poly.type
_entity_poly.pdbx_seq_one_letter_code
_entity_poly.pdbx_strand_id
1 'polypeptide(L)'
;MATFMSSEGKERIIFAQLEALKEIRQKTLSLERLKQRLLQEVKAAENEEKNLGEFRQEMELLLQEKMAHVEELRQIHADINAMESVIKQAEDARNKAVEVARHLYNEYRPMKAEVDRTRRECLGLDTLPDLQEEDGNHIPPGFFEKPKLEWLPEREDSTPSALASLTMTAAGVGSGGHQSGGSGFLPPPPPQAPLIMGNSNRGEARNLAPPPGPSGPSPAFRQQPPPMKSCMSCHQQIHRNAPICPLCKAKSRSRNPKKPKKKD
;
A
#
# COMPACT_ATOMS: atom_id res chain seq x y z
N MET A 1 -50.28 86.97 34.35
CA MET A 1 -50.63 85.99 33.29
C MET A 1 -49.43 85.60 32.42
N ALA A 2 -48.60 86.55 31.96
CA ALA A 2 -47.40 86.27 31.13
C ALA A 2 -46.32 85.39 31.82
N THR A 3 -46.15 85.50 33.13
CA THR A 3 -45.21 84.67 33.91
C THR A 3 -45.66 83.20 34.03
N PHE A 4 -46.97 82.94 34.01
CA PHE A 4 -47.52 81.58 34.11
C PHE A 4 -47.33 80.80 32.81
N MET A 5 -47.52 81.47 31.66
CA MET A 5 -47.31 80.87 30.34
C MET A 5 -45.83 80.58 30.01
N SER A 6 -44.89 81.29 30.66
CA SER A 6 -43.45 81.00 30.55
C SER A 6 -43.04 79.75 31.36
N SER A 7 -43.82 79.37 32.37
CA SER A 7 -43.62 78.13 33.14
C SER A 7 -44.03 76.89 32.33
N GLU A 8 -45.20 76.94 31.67
CA GLU A 8 -45.70 75.83 30.84
C GLU A 8 -44.76 75.49 29.67
N GLY A 9 -44.14 76.50 29.06
CA GLY A 9 -43.15 76.29 28.00
C GLY A 9 -41.88 75.57 28.50
N LYS A 10 -41.44 75.89 29.72
CA LYS A 10 -40.29 75.23 30.36
C LYS A 10 -40.61 73.79 30.74
N GLU A 11 -41.82 73.52 31.23
CA GLU A 11 -42.26 72.15 31.56
C GLU A 11 -42.31 71.25 30.33
N ARG A 12 -42.77 71.74 29.18
CA ARG A 12 -42.76 70.98 27.92
C ARG A 12 -41.34 70.65 27.45
N ILE A 13 -40.40 71.58 27.60
CA ILE A 13 -38.98 71.36 27.27
C ILE A 13 -38.38 70.29 28.18
N ILE A 14 -38.63 70.38 29.49
CA ILE A 14 -38.17 69.38 30.48
C ILE A 14 -38.74 68.00 30.15
N PHE A 15 -40.03 67.91 29.79
CA PHE A 15 -40.66 66.64 29.41
C PHE A 15 -40.02 66.04 28.15
N ALA A 16 -39.77 66.85 27.11
CA ALA A 16 -39.09 66.40 25.90
C ALA A 16 -37.65 65.93 26.17
N GLN A 17 -36.92 66.62 27.06
CA GLN A 17 -35.58 66.21 27.50
C GLN A 17 -35.60 64.87 28.24
N LEU A 18 -36.61 64.63 29.09
CA LEU A 18 -36.77 63.37 29.81
C LEU A 18 -37.11 62.20 28.87
N GLU A 19 -37.97 62.41 27.88
CA GLU A 19 -38.27 61.38 26.87
C GLU A 19 -37.03 61.04 26.04
N ALA A 20 -36.24 62.06 25.64
CA ALA A 20 -34.97 61.86 24.95
C ALA A 20 -33.96 61.08 25.81
N LEU A 21 -33.86 61.38 27.12
CA LEU A 21 -33.00 60.63 28.05
C LEU A 21 -33.41 59.17 28.19
N LYS A 22 -34.72 58.89 28.25
CA LYS A 22 -35.27 57.53 28.29
C LYS A 22 -34.94 56.77 26.99
N GLU A 23 -35.09 57.42 25.84
CA GLU A 23 -34.74 56.83 24.55
C GLU A 23 -33.24 56.53 24.44
N ILE A 24 -32.39 57.47 24.87
CA ILE A 24 -30.93 57.28 24.95
C ILE A 24 -30.61 56.07 25.81
N ARG A 25 -31.19 55.98 27.02
CA ARG A 25 -30.95 54.84 27.92
C ARG A 25 -31.33 53.51 27.27
N GLN A 26 -32.48 53.45 26.62
CA GLN A 26 -32.93 52.23 25.94
C GLN A 26 -31.99 51.85 24.78
N LYS A 27 -31.57 52.82 23.97
CA LYS A 27 -30.62 52.60 22.86
C LYS A 27 -29.25 52.15 23.38
N THR A 28 -28.75 52.73 24.47
CA THR A 28 -27.48 52.34 25.09
C THR A 28 -27.52 50.89 25.57
N LEU A 29 -28.60 50.44 26.21
CA LEU A 29 -28.74 49.03 26.62
C LEU A 29 -28.77 48.08 25.42
N SER A 30 -29.49 48.45 24.36
CA SER A 30 -29.50 47.67 23.11
C SER A 30 -28.12 47.62 22.44
N LEU A 31 -27.39 48.73 22.45
CA LEU A 31 -26.04 48.83 21.91
C LEU A 31 -25.05 47.94 22.68
N GLU A 32 -25.14 47.90 24.01
CA GLU A 32 -24.29 47.01 24.81
C GLU A 32 -24.56 45.53 24.51
N ARG A 33 -25.83 45.14 24.36
CA ARG A 33 -26.18 43.77 23.96
C ARG A 33 -25.64 43.42 22.57
N LEU A 34 -25.75 44.36 21.62
CA LEU A 34 -25.23 44.16 20.26
C LEU A 34 -23.69 44.03 20.29
N LYS A 35 -23.01 44.89 21.05
CA LYS A 35 -21.56 44.85 21.25
C LYS A 35 -21.11 43.51 21.81
N GLN A 36 -21.80 42.97 22.81
CA GLN A 36 -21.46 41.67 23.39
C GLN A 36 -21.59 40.54 22.37
N ARG A 37 -22.67 40.50 21.59
CA ARG A 37 -22.85 39.50 20.52
C ARG A 37 -21.77 39.63 19.45
N LEU A 38 -21.48 40.85 19.00
CA LEU A 38 -20.43 41.09 18.01
C LEU A 38 -19.08 40.55 18.48
N LEU A 39 -18.68 40.84 19.72
CA LEU A 39 -17.43 40.33 20.28
C LEU A 39 -17.41 38.79 20.39
N GLN A 40 -18.55 38.16 20.64
CA GLN A 40 -18.66 36.71 20.67
C GLN A 40 -18.49 36.10 19.27
N GLU A 41 -19.15 36.66 18.26
CA GLU A 41 -19.03 36.21 16.87
C GLU A 41 -17.61 36.39 16.33
N VAL A 42 -16.95 37.51 16.66
CA VAL A 42 -15.54 37.73 16.28
C VAL A 42 -14.64 36.64 16.87
N LYS A 43 -14.80 36.33 18.16
CA LYS A 43 -14.02 35.25 18.80
C LYS A 43 -14.33 33.88 18.21
N ALA A 44 -15.58 33.61 17.87
CA ALA A 44 -15.98 32.36 17.22
C ALA A 44 -15.33 32.24 15.83
N ALA A 45 -15.31 33.33 15.06
CA ALA A 45 -14.65 33.39 13.75
C ALA A 45 -13.13 33.18 13.84
N GLU A 46 -12.46 33.84 14.79
CA GLU A 46 -11.02 33.65 15.05
C GLU A 46 -10.69 32.20 15.45
N ASN A 47 -11.56 31.55 16.23
CA ASN A 47 -11.37 30.15 16.59
C ASN A 47 -11.56 29.23 15.38
N GLU A 48 -12.58 29.49 14.55
CA GLU A 48 -12.82 28.71 13.36
C GLU A 48 -11.70 28.86 12.32
N GLU A 49 -11.09 30.04 12.22
CA GLU A 49 -9.92 30.24 11.36
C GLU A 49 -8.73 29.37 11.78
N LYS A 50 -8.51 29.20 13.09
CA LYS A 50 -7.48 28.26 13.61
C LYS A 50 -7.81 26.82 13.26
N ASN A 51 -9.05 26.39 13.49
CA ASN A 51 -9.51 25.05 13.14
C ASN A 51 -9.32 24.77 11.64
N LEU A 52 -9.66 25.74 10.77
CA LEU A 52 -9.45 25.63 9.34
C LEU A 52 -7.96 25.52 8.97
N GLY A 53 -7.08 26.19 9.72
CA GLY A 53 -5.63 26.03 9.60
C GLY A 53 -5.19 24.58 9.88
N GLU A 54 -5.65 24.01 11.00
CA GLU A 54 -5.35 22.64 11.40
C GLU A 54 -5.85 21.62 10.37
N PHE A 55 -7.07 21.77 9.84
CA PHE A 55 -7.60 20.86 8.83
C PHE A 55 -6.85 20.95 7.49
N ARG A 56 -6.38 22.13 7.09
CA ARG A 56 -5.55 22.29 5.89
C ARG A 56 -4.19 21.62 6.06
N GLN A 57 -3.58 21.77 7.24
CA GLN A 57 -2.33 21.11 7.56
C GLN A 57 -2.48 19.58 7.56
N GLU A 58 -3.54 19.06 8.19
CA GLU A 58 -3.81 17.62 8.18
C GLU A 58 -3.99 17.08 6.76
N MET A 59 -4.69 17.83 5.89
CA MET A 59 -4.82 17.46 4.48
C MET A 59 -3.47 17.40 3.76
N GLU A 60 -2.55 18.32 4.04
CA GLU A 60 -1.21 18.32 3.47
C GLU A 60 -0.40 17.11 3.93
N LEU A 61 -0.47 16.76 5.22
CA LEU A 61 0.19 15.57 5.77
C LEU A 61 -0.35 14.28 5.12
N LEU A 62 -1.67 14.15 4.95
CA LEU A 62 -2.27 13.00 4.28
C LEU A 62 -1.82 12.87 2.82
N LEU A 63 -1.67 13.99 2.10
CA LEU A 63 -1.14 13.99 0.75
C LEU A 63 0.34 13.59 0.71
N GLN A 64 1.13 14.02 1.70
CA GLN A 64 2.52 13.61 1.85
C GLN A 64 2.63 12.11 2.13
N GLU A 65 1.83 11.57 3.05
CA GLU A 65 1.78 10.12 3.35
C GLU A 65 1.39 9.31 2.11
N LYS A 66 0.38 9.77 1.35
CA LYS A 66 0.02 9.16 0.06
C LYS A 66 1.23 9.11 -0.88
N MET A 67 2.01 10.18 -0.96
CA MET A 67 3.18 10.20 -1.84
C MET A 67 4.29 9.27 -1.33
N ALA A 68 4.47 9.15 -0.01
CA ALA A 68 5.39 8.19 0.57
C ALA A 68 5.02 6.74 0.19
N HIS A 69 3.73 6.37 0.27
CA HIS A 69 3.26 5.05 -0.17
C HIS A 69 3.48 4.78 -1.67
N VAL A 70 3.36 5.80 -2.53
CA VAL A 70 3.66 5.65 -3.96
C VAL A 70 5.13 5.30 -4.17
N GLU A 71 6.04 5.89 -3.41
CA GLU A 71 7.47 5.58 -3.49
C GLU A 71 7.79 4.19 -2.93
N GLU A 72 7.14 3.77 -1.83
CA GLU A 72 7.23 2.40 -1.32
C GLU A 72 6.82 1.37 -2.39
N LEU A 73 5.71 1.61 -3.09
CA LEU A 73 5.28 0.76 -4.21
C LEU A 73 6.28 0.75 -5.35
N ARG A 74 6.91 1.89 -5.65
CA ARG A 74 7.97 1.97 -6.67
C ARG A 74 9.19 1.13 -6.29
N GLN A 75 9.58 1.16 -5.02
CA GLN A 75 10.67 0.35 -4.50
C GLN A 75 10.35 -1.14 -4.56
N ILE A 76 9.14 -1.55 -4.15
CA ILE A 76 8.69 -2.94 -4.25
C ILE A 76 8.76 -3.43 -5.70
N HIS A 77 8.32 -2.64 -6.68
CA HIS A 77 8.45 -3.00 -8.09
C HIS A 77 9.91 -3.16 -8.52
N ALA A 78 10.81 -2.29 -8.05
CA ALA A 78 12.24 -2.41 -8.34
C ALA A 78 12.83 -3.71 -7.75
N ASP A 79 12.46 -4.04 -6.52
CA ASP A 79 12.91 -5.25 -5.83
C ASP A 79 12.38 -6.52 -6.51
N ILE A 80 11.12 -6.52 -6.98
CA ILE A 80 10.55 -7.61 -7.79
C ILE A 80 11.39 -7.82 -9.05
N ASN A 81 11.66 -6.76 -9.81
CA ASN A 81 12.46 -6.85 -11.03
C ASN A 81 13.89 -7.36 -10.77
N ALA A 82 14.48 -6.96 -9.64
CA ALA A 82 15.79 -7.44 -9.21
C ALA A 82 15.75 -8.96 -8.90
N MET A 83 14.72 -9.41 -8.18
CA MET A 83 14.54 -10.84 -7.87
C MET A 83 14.26 -11.68 -9.11
N GLU A 84 13.44 -11.20 -10.05
CA GLU A 84 13.21 -11.86 -11.34
C GLU A 84 14.53 -12.02 -12.12
N SER A 85 15.38 -11.00 -12.09
CA SER A 85 16.70 -11.05 -12.72
C SER A 85 17.62 -12.08 -12.08
N VAL A 86 17.61 -12.20 -10.73
CA VAL A 86 18.38 -13.21 -10.00
C VAL A 86 17.90 -14.62 -10.33
N ILE A 87 16.58 -14.84 -10.36
CA ILE A 87 15.99 -16.14 -10.72
C ILE A 87 16.44 -16.53 -12.13
N LYS A 88 16.29 -15.63 -13.11
CA LYS A 88 16.71 -15.89 -14.49
C LYS A 88 18.19 -16.25 -14.59
N GLN A 89 19.06 -15.50 -13.90
CA GLN A 89 20.50 -15.81 -13.87
C GLN A 89 20.80 -17.18 -13.26
N ALA A 90 20.10 -17.56 -12.19
CA ALA A 90 20.25 -18.86 -11.55
C ALA A 90 19.77 -20.00 -12.46
N GLU A 91 18.65 -19.82 -13.16
CA GLU A 91 18.15 -20.79 -14.14
C GLU A 91 19.12 -20.98 -15.31
N ASP A 92 19.68 -19.89 -15.82
CA ASP A 92 20.69 -19.93 -16.89
C ASP A 92 21.98 -20.63 -16.42
N ALA A 93 22.43 -20.35 -15.20
CA ALA A 93 23.60 -21.01 -14.61
C ALA A 93 23.36 -22.52 -14.42
N ARG A 94 22.19 -22.90 -13.90
CA ARG A 94 21.77 -24.30 -13.79
C ARG A 94 21.74 -24.98 -15.16
N ASN A 95 21.13 -24.35 -16.17
CA ASN A 95 21.07 -24.91 -17.53
C ASN A 95 22.47 -25.18 -18.09
N LYS A 96 23.40 -24.22 -17.94
CA LYS A 96 24.79 -24.40 -18.35
C LYS A 96 25.45 -25.58 -17.64
N ALA A 97 25.26 -25.70 -16.32
CA ALA A 97 25.82 -26.82 -15.55
C ALA A 97 25.25 -28.18 -16.00
N VAL A 98 23.95 -28.26 -16.27
CA VAL A 98 23.30 -29.47 -16.79
C VAL A 98 23.83 -29.85 -18.18
N GLU A 99 24.04 -28.88 -19.08
CA GLU A 99 24.61 -29.15 -20.41
C GLU A 99 26.07 -29.64 -20.31
N VAL A 100 26.89 -29.05 -19.43
CA VAL A 100 28.26 -29.51 -19.17
C VAL A 100 28.24 -30.94 -18.63
N ALA A 101 27.39 -31.23 -17.64
CA ALA A 101 27.26 -32.57 -17.08
C ALA A 101 26.81 -33.59 -18.13
N ARG A 102 25.89 -33.20 -19.03
CA ARG A 102 25.41 -34.04 -20.14
C ARG A 102 26.56 -34.38 -21.09
N HIS A 103 27.38 -33.40 -21.44
CA HIS A 103 28.54 -33.60 -22.32
C HIS A 103 29.55 -34.56 -21.68
N LEU A 104 29.92 -34.34 -20.41
CA LEU A 104 30.83 -35.22 -19.67
C LEU A 104 30.29 -36.65 -19.55
N TYR A 105 28.99 -36.82 -19.29
CA TYR A 105 28.37 -38.14 -19.24
C TYR A 105 28.45 -38.86 -20.59
N ASN A 106 28.22 -38.14 -21.70
CA ASN A 106 28.35 -38.70 -23.05
C ASN A 106 29.79 -39.11 -23.40
N GLU A 107 30.81 -38.43 -22.86
CA GLU A 107 32.22 -38.81 -23.00
C GLU A 107 32.63 -39.97 -22.08
N TYR A 108 32.11 -39.97 -20.85
CA TYR A 108 32.39 -41.00 -19.85
C TYR A 108 31.93 -42.39 -20.29
N ARG A 109 30.70 -42.52 -20.83
CA ARG A 109 30.13 -43.83 -21.19
C ARG A 109 31.01 -44.67 -22.14
N PRO A 110 31.46 -44.16 -23.30
CA PRO A 110 32.32 -44.93 -24.21
C PRO A 110 33.69 -45.24 -23.58
N MET A 111 34.26 -44.30 -22.83
CA MET A 111 35.54 -44.49 -22.15
C MET A 111 35.47 -45.60 -21.10
N LYS A 112 34.41 -45.61 -20.28
CA LYS A 112 34.16 -46.71 -19.33
C LYS A 112 34.05 -48.05 -20.05
N ALA A 113 33.27 -48.11 -21.14
CA ALA A 113 33.09 -49.33 -21.92
C ALA A 113 34.41 -49.87 -22.49
N GLU A 114 35.32 -48.99 -22.91
CA GLU A 114 36.66 -49.38 -23.37
C GLU A 114 37.57 -49.89 -22.25
N VAL A 115 37.55 -49.24 -21.09
CA VAL A 115 38.28 -49.71 -19.90
C VAL A 115 37.77 -51.08 -19.46
N ASP A 116 36.46 -51.26 -19.38
CA ASP A 116 35.83 -52.52 -19.01
C ASP A 116 36.13 -53.63 -20.02
N ARG A 117 36.14 -53.32 -21.32
CA ARG A 117 36.56 -54.24 -22.38
C ARG A 117 38.01 -54.70 -22.19
N THR A 118 38.92 -53.76 -21.98
CA THR A 118 40.36 -54.04 -21.79
C THR A 118 40.62 -54.86 -20.52
N ARG A 119 39.95 -54.52 -19.41
CA ARG A 119 40.03 -55.28 -18.15
C ARG A 119 39.63 -56.74 -18.33
N ARG A 120 38.56 -56.99 -19.08
CA ARG A 120 38.03 -58.33 -19.31
C ARG A 120 38.91 -59.12 -20.28
N GLU A 121 39.24 -58.53 -21.42
CA GLU A 121 39.91 -59.22 -22.53
C GLU A 121 41.41 -59.44 -22.28
N CYS A 122 42.11 -58.47 -21.68
CA CYS A 122 43.55 -58.56 -21.48
C CYS A 122 43.94 -59.12 -20.10
N LEU A 123 43.11 -58.90 -19.08
CA LEU A 123 43.47 -59.20 -17.67
C LEU A 123 42.53 -60.21 -17.00
N GLY A 124 41.40 -60.58 -17.63
CA GLY A 124 40.41 -61.48 -17.03
C GLY A 124 39.75 -60.93 -15.76
N LEU A 125 39.78 -59.61 -15.56
CA LEU A 125 39.21 -58.94 -14.39
C LEU A 125 37.74 -58.57 -14.61
N ASP A 126 36.97 -58.52 -13.53
CA ASP A 126 35.59 -58.04 -13.54
C ASP A 126 35.50 -56.55 -13.93
N THR A 127 34.33 -56.15 -14.43
CA THR A 127 34.03 -54.77 -14.82
C THR A 127 34.01 -53.84 -13.61
N LEU A 128 34.35 -52.57 -13.84
CA LEU A 128 34.23 -51.56 -12.81
C LEU A 128 32.75 -51.32 -12.46
N PRO A 129 32.43 -51.05 -11.18
CA PRO A 129 31.09 -50.65 -10.77
C PRO A 129 30.57 -49.49 -11.62
N ASP A 130 29.28 -49.46 -11.89
CA ASP A 130 28.68 -48.32 -12.58
C ASP A 130 28.63 -47.10 -11.66
N LEU A 131 28.65 -45.89 -12.24
CA LEU A 131 28.51 -44.62 -11.49
C LEU A 131 27.27 -44.59 -10.58
N GLN A 132 26.29 -45.43 -10.88
CA GLN A 132 25.03 -45.55 -10.16
C GLN A 132 25.12 -46.48 -8.93
N GLU A 133 26.16 -47.31 -8.85
CA GLU A 133 26.42 -48.27 -7.76
C GLU A 133 27.41 -47.72 -6.72
N GLU A 134 28.10 -46.61 -7.01
CA GLU A 134 28.95 -45.91 -6.04
C GLU A 134 28.07 -45.08 -5.08
N ASP A 135 28.10 -45.41 -3.78
CA ASP A 135 27.25 -44.87 -2.72
C ASP A 135 27.22 -43.33 -2.70
N GLY A 136 26.24 -42.75 -3.40
CA GLY A 136 25.92 -41.31 -3.39
C GLY A 136 25.89 -40.59 -4.75
N ASN A 137 26.37 -41.19 -5.84
CA ASN A 137 26.56 -40.52 -7.14
C ASN A 137 25.46 -40.81 -8.20
N HIS A 138 24.28 -41.24 -7.75
CA HIS A 138 23.17 -41.58 -8.63
C HIS A 138 22.68 -40.36 -9.43
N ILE A 139 22.89 -40.35 -10.75
CA ILE A 139 22.26 -39.40 -11.68
C ILE A 139 20.76 -39.75 -11.77
N PRO A 140 19.85 -38.90 -11.26
CA PRO A 140 18.42 -39.21 -11.27
C PRO A 140 17.86 -39.40 -12.69
N PRO A 141 16.88 -40.31 -12.89
CA PRO A 141 16.09 -40.36 -14.11
C PRO A 141 15.49 -38.97 -14.41
N GLY A 142 15.71 -38.47 -15.63
CA GLY A 142 15.24 -37.13 -16.02
C GLY A 142 16.12 -35.96 -15.56
N PHE A 143 17.30 -36.20 -14.97
CA PHE A 143 18.22 -35.12 -14.53
C PHE A 143 18.61 -34.15 -15.64
N PHE A 144 18.71 -34.65 -16.87
CA PHE A 144 19.02 -33.84 -18.05
C PHE A 144 17.76 -33.25 -18.71
N GLU A 145 16.54 -33.62 -18.28
CA GLU A 145 15.31 -33.03 -18.79
C GLU A 145 15.09 -31.64 -18.19
N LYS A 146 14.60 -30.69 -19.00
CA LYS A 146 14.38 -29.32 -18.54
C LYS A 146 13.31 -29.32 -17.43
N PRO A 147 13.58 -28.71 -16.25
CA PRO A 147 12.57 -28.57 -15.21
C PRO A 147 11.34 -27.84 -15.75
N LYS A 148 10.15 -28.37 -15.44
CA LYS A 148 8.87 -27.73 -15.75
C LYS A 148 8.78 -26.45 -14.91
N LEU A 149 8.65 -25.31 -15.57
CA LEU A 149 8.58 -23.98 -14.95
C LEU A 149 7.30 -23.91 -14.08
N GLU A 150 7.43 -24.18 -12.78
CA GLU A 150 6.30 -24.24 -11.84
C GLU A 150 6.02 -22.91 -11.13
N TRP A 151 6.91 -21.92 -11.28
CA TRP A 151 6.64 -20.56 -10.82
C TRP A 151 5.76 -19.80 -11.81
N LEU A 152 4.47 -20.10 -11.80
CA LEU A 152 3.46 -19.15 -12.20
C LEU A 152 3.07 -18.38 -10.93
N PRO A 153 3.39 -17.09 -10.79
CA PRO A 153 2.69 -16.29 -9.81
C PRO A 153 1.21 -16.38 -10.22
N GLU A 154 0.34 -16.85 -9.34
CA GLU A 154 -1.10 -16.59 -9.47
C GLU A 154 -1.22 -15.06 -9.54
N ARG A 155 -1.23 -14.51 -10.76
CA ARG A 155 -1.77 -13.20 -11.02
C ARG A 155 -3.23 -13.32 -10.67
N GLU A 156 -3.57 -12.97 -9.44
CA GLU A 156 -4.92 -12.58 -9.13
C GLU A 156 -5.25 -11.42 -10.07
N ASP A 157 -6.06 -11.73 -11.09
CA ASP A 157 -6.72 -10.76 -11.95
C ASP A 157 -7.58 -9.84 -11.08
N SER A 158 -6.94 -8.84 -10.49
CA SER A 158 -7.61 -7.65 -10.02
C SER A 158 -7.92 -6.80 -11.25
N THR A 159 -9.03 -7.15 -11.90
CA THR A 159 -9.94 -6.30 -12.69
C THR A 159 -9.31 -5.16 -13.52
N PRO A 160 -9.50 -5.11 -14.85
CA PRO A 160 -9.24 -3.89 -15.58
C PRO A 160 -10.38 -2.91 -15.26
N SER A 161 -10.17 -1.97 -14.33
CA SER A 161 -11.12 -0.89 -14.13
C SER A 161 -10.44 0.44 -13.74
N ALA A 162 -10.39 1.32 -14.74
CA ALA A 162 -10.64 2.75 -14.61
C ALA A 162 -9.61 3.64 -13.88
N LEU A 163 -8.33 3.61 -14.27
CA LEU A 163 -7.38 4.69 -13.95
C LEU A 163 -6.60 5.24 -15.15
N ALA A 164 -7.11 5.02 -16.38
CA ALA A 164 -6.55 5.63 -17.59
C ALA A 164 -7.17 6.98 -17.99
N SER A 165 -8.01 7.61 -17.16
CA SER A 165 -8.72 8.85 -17.53
C SER A 165 -8.69 9.93 -16.46
N LEU A 166 -7.51 10.42 -16.09
CA LEU A 166 -7.38 11.74 -15.47
C LEU A 166 -6.10 12.45 -15.98
N THR A 167 -6.01 12.63 -17.30
CA THR A 167 -5.21 13.74 -17.85
C THR A 167 -6.02 15.02 -17.68
N MET A 168 -5.59 15.86 -16.75
CA MET A 168 -6.06 17.24 -16.61
C MET A 168 -5.57 18.05 -17.82
N THR A 169 -6.49 18.45 -18.69
CA THR A 169 -6.28 19.61 -19.58
C THR A 169 -7.28 20.69 -19.17
N ALA A 170 -6.76 21.68 -18.44
CA ALA A 170 -7.39 22.98 -18.30
C ALA A 170 -6.96 23.84 -19.49
N ALA A 171 -7.88 24.12 -20.42
CA ALA A 171 -7.81 25.29 -21.30
C ALA A 171 -9.15 25.50 -22.02
N GLY A 172 -9.73 26.69 -21.83
CA GLY A 172 -10.28 27.49 -22.94
C GLY A 172 -11.65 27.13 -23.50
N VAL A 173 -12.64 27.91 -23.08
CA VAL A 173 -13.80 28.39 -23.87
C VAL A 173 -13.57 28.46 -25.39
N GLY A 174 -14.51 27.93 -26.19
CA GLY A 174 -14.57 28.23 -27.63
C GLY A 174 -15.46 27.27 -28.44
N SER A 175 -16.52 27.80 -29.05
CA SER A 175 -17.49 27.12 -29.91
C SER A 175 -16.92 26.68 -31.27
N GLY A 176 -17.46 25.57 -31.82
CA GLY A 176 -17.74 25.42 -33.26
C GLY A 176 -16.85 24.48 -34.09
N GLY A 177 -17.49 23.50 -34.76
CA GLY A 177 -17.25 23.22 -36.19
C GLY A 177 -16.21 22.17 -36.63
N HIS A 178 -16.71 21.04 -37.14
CA HIS A 178 -16.31 20.28 -38.34
C HIS A 178 -14.84 19.85 -38.66
N GLN A 179 -14.74 18.53 -38.93
CA GLN A 179 -14.05 17.83 -40.05
C GLN A 179 -12.51 17.57 -40.08
N SER A 180 -12.22 16.26 -40.20
CA SER A 180 -11.24 15.56 -41.05
C SER A 180 -9.72 15.80 -40.91
N GLY A 181 -8.98 14.67 -40.79
CA GLY A 181 -7.77 14.42 -41.59
C GLY A 181 -6.43 14.30 -40.84
N GLY A 182 -5.81 13.11 -40.92
CA GLY A 182 -4.40 12.96 -41.29
C GLY A 182 -3.31 12.97 -40.21
N SER A 183 -2.54 11.87 -40.23
CA SER A 183 -1.08 11.81 -40.05
C SER A 183 -0.52 11.59 -38.64
N GLY A 184 0.32 10.55 -38.57
CA GLY A 184 0.93 10.04 -37.34
C GLY A 184 2.15 10.84 -36.89
N PHE A 185 2.44 10.70 -35.60
CA PHE A 185 3.70 11.10 -34.99
C PHE A 185 3.94 10.17 -33.79
N LEU A 186 5.03 9.41 -33.84
CA LEU A 186 5.50 8.58 -32.71
C LEU A 186 6.47 9.43 -31.86
N PRO A 187 6.42 9.35 -30.52
CA PRO A 187 7.39 10.01 -29.65
C PRO A 187 8.70 9.20 -29.50
N PRO A 188 9.84 9.85 -29.21
CA PRO A 188 11.16 9.19 -29.10
C PRO A 188 11.37 8.53 -27.70
N PRO A 189 12.31 7.57 -27.57
CA PRO A 189 12.64 6.94 -26.28
C PRO A 189 13.63 7.78 -25.44
N PRO A 190 13.65 7.60 -24.10
CA PRO A 190 14.54 8.33 -23.20
C PRO A 190 15.98 7.75 -23.15
N PRO A 191 17.00 8.56 -22.78
CA PRO A 191 18.40 8.15 -22.78
C PRO A 191 18.79 7.34 -21.53
N GLN A 192 19.66 6.35 -21.72
CA GLN A 192 20.27 5.54 -20.67
C GLN A 192 21.58 6.20 -20.21
N ALA A 193 21.84 6.21 -18.90
CA ALA A 193 23.11 6.64 -18.30
C ALA A 193 23.76 5.47 -17.52
N PRO A 194 25.11 5.42 -17.43
CA PRO A 194 25.86 4.19 -17.27
C PRO A 194 26.19 3.82 -15.82
N LEU A 195 26.43 2.51 -15.62
CA LEU A 195 26.87 1.85 -14.40
C LEU A 195 28.31 2.26 -14.02
N ILE A 196 28.55 2.53 -12.74
CA ILE A 196 29.89 2.52 -12.14
C ILE A 196 29.92 1.49 -10.99
N MET A 197 31.01 0.73 -10.98
CA MET A 197 31.32 -0.41 -10.12
C MET A 197 32.46 -0.04 -9.16
N GLY A 198 32.46 -0.62 -7.96
CA GLY A 198 33.61 -0.74 -7.04
C GLY A 198 33.49 0.09 -5.76
N ASN A 199 33.89 -0.36 -4.56
CA ASN A 199 34.53 -1.62 -4.14
C ASN A 199 34.43 -1.77 -2.60
N SER A 200 34.61 -3.00 -2.14
CA SER A 200 34.50 -3.55 -0.76
C SER A 200 35.41 -2.94 0.33
N ASN A 201 34.96 -2.98 1.60
CA ASN A 201 35.59 -3.79 2.67
C ASN A 201 34.92 -3.79 4.06
N ARG A 202 34.82 -5.02 4.62
CA ARG A 202 35.13 -5.49 6.00
C ARG A 202 34.15 -5.35 7.21
N GLY A 203 33.87 -6.53 7.77
CA GLY A 203 33.63 -6.83 9.21
C GLY A 203 32.20 -7.29 9.49
N GLU A 204 31.87 -8.41 10.14
CA GLU A 204 32.62 -9.47 10.81
C GLU A 204 31.57 -10.58 11.13
N ALA A 205 31.84 -11.83 10.78
CA ALA A 205 30.92 -12.95 10.99
C ALA A 205 31.36 -13.78 12.20
N ARG A 206 30.47 -14.00 13.18
CA ARG A 206 30.63 -15.04 14.21
C ARG A 206 29.53 -16.09 14.08
N ASN A 207 30.02 -17.28 13.76
CA ASN A 207 29.40 -18.60 13.77
C ASN A 207 28.58 -18.90 15.04
N LEU A 208 27.40 -19.49 14.88
CA LEU A 208 26.88 -20.53 15.76
C LEU A 208 26.10 -21.56 14.92
N ALA A 209 26.58 -22.80 14.93
CA ALA A 209 25.91 -23.97 14.35
C ALA A 209 24.83 -24.53 15.32
N PRO A 210 23.74 -25.15 14.85
CA PRO A 210 22.87 -25.97 15.69
C PRO A 210 23.20 -27.48 15.58
N PRO A 211 22.90 -28.29 16.63
CA PRO A 211 23.21 -29.72 16.70
C PRO A 211 22.17 -30.61 15.97
N PRO A 212 22.42 -31.93 15.78
CA PRO A 212 21.62 -32.79 14.91
C PRO A 212 20.51 -33.60 15.61
N GLY A 213 19.38 -33.76 14.91
CA GLY A 213 18.40 -34.87 14.98
C GLY A 213 17.11 -34.65 15.82
N PRO A 214 16.01 -35.42 15.63
CA PRO A 214 15.69 -36.40 14.58
C PRO A 214 14.38 -36.14 13.79
N SER A 215 14.26 -36.90 12.70
CA SER A 215 13.13 -37.14 11.79
C SER A 215 11.70 -37.14 12.35
N GLY A 216 10.81 -36.41 11.67
CA GLY A 216 9.35 -36.60 11.65
C GLY A 216 8.62 -35.48 10.90
N PRO A 217 7.60 -35.76 10.04
CA PRO A 217 6.86 -34.71 9.35
C PRO A 217 5.94 -34.02 10.37
N SER A 218 6.25 -32.76 10.71
CA SER A 218 5.35 -31.95 11.54
C SER A 218 4.09 -31.64 10.73
N PRO A 219 2.88 -31.79 11.28
CA PRO A 219 1.66 -31.37 10.60
C PRO A 219 1.72 -29.86 10.46
N ALA A 220 1.66 -29.37 9.23
CA ALA A 220 1.53 -27.95 8.93
C ALA A 220 0.40 -27.38 9.79
N PHE A 221 0.74 -26.39 10.62
CA PHE A 221 -0.19 -25.62 11.41
C PHE A 221 -1.07 -24.81 10.45
N ARG A 222 -2.08 -25.47 9.86
CA ARG A 222 -3.09 -24.83 9.03
C ARG A 222 -3.88 -23.90 9.93
N GLN A 223 -3.52 -22.63 9.92
CA GLN A 223 -4.32 -21.57 10.53
C GLN A 223 -5.70 -21.63 9.86
N GLN A 224 -6.68 -22.18 10.59
CA GLN A 224 -8.07 -22.11 10.17
C GLN A 224 -8.43 -20.61 10.03
N PRO A 225 -9.00 -20.20 8.89
CA PRO A 225 -9.37 -18.80 8.70
C PRO A 225 -10.30 -18.35 9.84
N PRO A 226 -10.09 -17.15 10.40
CA PRO A 226 -10.84 -16.68 11.56
C PRO A 226 -12.35 -16.71 11.27
N PRO A 227 -13.20 -17.05 12.27
CA PRO A 227 -14.65 -17.08 12.07
C PRO A 227 -15.17 -15.70 11.66
N MET A 228 -15.94 -15.66 10.57
CA MET A 228 -16.51 -14.43 10.02
C MET A 228 -17.97 -14.24 10.48
N LYS A 229 -18.48 -13.00 10.42
CA LYS A 229 -19.90 -12.64 10.60
C LYS A 229 -20.37 -11.81 9.41
N SER A 230 -21.65 -11.84 9.07
CA SER A 230 -22.23 -10.97 8.03
C SER A 230 -22.59 -9.59 8.61
N CYS A 231 -22.26 -8.52 7.89
CA CYS A 231 -22.68 -7.16 8.24
C CYS A 231 -24.22 -7.00 8.14
N MET A 232 -24.87 -6.41 9.14
CA MET A 232 -26.34 -6.22 9.11
C MET A 232 -26.84 -5.13 8.15
N SER A 233 -25.93 -4.37 7.52
CA SER A 233 -26.29 -3.32 6.55
C SER A 233 -26.01 -3.73 5.12
N CYS A 234 -24.79 -4.21 4.83
CA CYS A 234 -24.38 -4.59 3.47
C CYS A 234 -24.28 -6.11 3.26
N HIS A 235 -24.51 -6.92 4.29
CA HIS A 235 -24.47 -8.39 4.26
C HIS A 235 -23.11 -9.02 3.92
N GLN A 236 -22.07 -8.24 3.65
CA GLN A 236 -20.73 -8.76 3.39
C GLN A 236 -20.10 -9.42 4.63
N GLN A 237 -19.26 -10.43 4.41
CA GLN A 237 -18.51 -11.10 5.47
C GLN A 237 -17.44 -10.16 6.05
N ILE A 238 -17.46 -10.00 7.38
CA ILE A 238 -16.51 -9.20 8.16
C ILE A 238 -15.99 -10.03 9.33
N HIS A 239 -14.82 -9.68 9.89
CA HIS A 239 -14.29 -10.35 11.07
C HIS A 239 -15.29 -10.33 12.24
N ARG A 240 -15.46 -11.45 12.96
CA ARG A 240 -16.50 -11.59 14.01
C ARG A 240 -16.42 -10.53 15.12
N ASN A 241 -15.22 -10.04 15.42
CA ASN A 241 -14.99 -9.00 16.43
C ASN A 241 -14.88 -7.57 15.85
N ALA A 242 -15.10 -7.35 14.55
CA ALA A 242 -15.05 -6.02 13.97
C ALA A 242 -16.15 -5.11 14.55
N PRO A 243 -15.81 -3.94 15.13
CA PRO A 243 -16.78 -3.02 15.72
C PRO A 243 -17.58 -2.24 14.67
N ILE A 244 -17.01 -2.06 13.47
CA ILE A 244 -17.59 -1.34 12.33
C ILE A 244 -17.29 -2.15 11.06
N CYS A 245 -18.22 -2.16 10.10
CA CYS A 245 -17.98 -2.76 8.80
C CYS A 245 -16.94 -1.93 8.02
N PRO A 246 -15.82 -2.51 7.54
CA PRO A 246 -14.80 -1.75 6.81
C PRO A 246 -15.32 -1.18 5.49
N LEU A 247 -16.32 -1.83 4.89
CA LEU A 247 -16.90 -1.48 3.59
C LEU A 247 -17.93 -0.36 3.69
N CYS A 248 -18.97 -0.53 4.53
CA CYS A 248 -20.07 0.45 4.60
C CYS A 248 -20.06 1.32 5.85
N LYS A 249 -19.08 1.15 6.74
CA LYS A 249 -18.94 1.90 8.01
C LYS A 249 -20.12 1.79 8.98
N ALA A 250 -21.08 0.90 8.74
CA ALA A 250 -22.16 0.63 9.68
C ALA A 250 -21.63 -0.05 10.96
N LYS A 251 -22.14 0.37 12.12
CA LYS A 251 -21.75 -0.18 13.42
C LYS A 251 -22.26 -1.60 13.58
N SER A 252 -21.37 -2.53 13.89
CA SER A 252 -21.75 -3.93 14.07
C SER A 252 -22.34 -4.13 15.46
N ARG A 253 -23.62 -4.52 15.53
CA ARG A 253 -24.27 -4.91 16.79
C ARG A 253 -24.18 -6.43 16.94
N SER A 254 -23.70 -6.90 18.10
CA SER A 254 -23.74 -8.33 18.43
C SER A 254 -25.19 -8.79 18.58
N ARG A 255 -25.52 -9.98 18.04
CA ARG A 255 -26.86 -10.58 18.20
C ARG A 255 -27.16 -11.02 19.63
N ASN A 256 -26.13 -11.14 20.50
CA ASN A 256 -26.29 -11.57 21.89
C ASN A 256 -25.72 -10.50 22.85
N PRO A 257 -26.48 -9.42 23.13
CA PRO A 257 -26.03 -8.41 24.09
C PRO A 257 -26.01 -8.99 25.51
N LYS A 258 -24.88 -8.81 26.22
CA LYS A 258 -24.78 -9.17 27.65
C LYS A 258 -25.78 -8.30 28.44
N LYS A 259 -26.63 -8.93 29.24
CA LYS A 259 -27.63 -8.24 30.08
C LYS A 259 -26.92 -7.21 30.99
N PRO A 260 -27.42 -5.97 31.10
CA PRO A 260 -26.86 -4.98 32.01
C PRO A 260 -27.02 -5.46 33.46
N LYS A 261 -25.93 -5.37 34.25
CA LYS A 261 -25.95 -5.65 35.69
C LYS A 261 -26.83 -4.59 36.38
N LYS A 262 -27.81 -5.04 37.16
CA LYS A 262 -28.58 -4.16 38.06
C LYS A 262 -27.60 -3.52 39.05
N LYS A 263 -27.73 -2.22 39.26
CA LYS A 263 -26.99 -1.45 40.25
C LYS A 263 -27.88 -1.44 41.50
N ASP A 264 -27.48 -2.17 42.53
CA ASP A 264 -28.04 -2.08 43.88
C ASP A 264 -27.54 -0.81 44.57
#